data_AF-A0A3D1GU70-F1
#
_entry.id   AF-A0A3D1GU70-F1
#
_cell.length_a   1.000
_cell.length_b   1.000
_cell.length_c   1.000
_cell.angle_alpha   90.00
_cell.angle_beta   90.00
_cell.angle_gamma   90.00
#
_symmetry.space_group_name_H-M   'P 1'
#
loop_
_entity.id
_entity.type
_entity.pdbx_description
1 polymer ?
#
loop_
_entity_poly.entity_id
_entity_poly.type
_entity_poly.pdbx_seq_one_letter_code
_entity_poly.pdbx_strand_id
1 'polypeptide(L)'
;MNSDGAGLVYVSPASVAQEWTPDNRLWLRPLSIAPLSELAATPPEYEYLPLSGGPLGFAHLDMVTCRDEGYIAARVTIEGARQIAGEAAEAQLEALSRPRPAFAGLEMDRPHIMGIVNVTPDSFSDG
;
A
#
# COMPACT_ATOMS: atom_id res chain seq x y z
N MET A 1 11.44 3.29 -32.23
CA MET A 1 12.60 3.10 -31.33
C MET A 1 12.04 2.81 -29.95
N ASN A 2 12.41 1.62 -29.45
CA ASN A 2 12.20 0.94 -28.17
C ASN A 2 10.87 1.05 -27.42
N SER A 3 10.09 -0.01 -27.57
CA SER A 3 9.19 -0.57 -26.56
C SER A 3 10.00 -1.42 -25.55
N ASP A 4 10.82 -0.79 -24.71
CA ASP A 4 11.41 -1.42 -23.52
C ASP A 4 10.66 -0.92 -22.28
N GLY A 5 10.11 -1.87 -21.52
CA GLY A 5 8.99 -1.64 -20.60
C GLY A 5 9.23 -0.59 -19.51
N ALA A 6 8.13 0.06 -19.10
CA ALA A 6 8.04 0.79 -17.85
C ALA A 6 8.28 -0.16 -16.67
N GLY A 7 9.55 -0.47 -16.41
CA GLY A 7 9.99 -1.35 -15.33
C GLY A 7 9.89 -0.67 -13.98
N LEU A 8 9.72 -1.49 -12.93
CA LEU A 8 9.88 -1.07 -11.55
C LEU A 8 11.32 -1.39 -11.12
N VAL A 9 12.12 -0.36 -10.84
CA VAL A 9 13.51 -0.52 -10.40
C VAL A 9 13.62 -0.23 -8.91
N TYR A 10 14.15 -1.18 -8.14
CA TYR A 10 14.43 -0.93 -6.73
C TYR A 10 15.73 -0.15 -6.56
N VAL A 11 15.66 0.92 -5.78
CA VAL A 11 16.78 1.80 -5.46
C VAL A 11 16.86 1.98 -3.94
N SER A 12 17.90 2.66 -3.46
CA SER A 12 18.03 2.97 -2.04
C SER A 12 16.99 4.04 -1.61
N PRO A 13 16.57 4.06 -0.34
CA PRO A 13 15.75 5.16 0.19
C PRO A 13 16.38 6.54 -0.02
N ALA A 14 17.71 6.65 0.10
CA ALA A 14 18.43 7.89 -0.15
C ALA A 14 18.31 8.35 -1.61
N SER A 15 18.28 7.42 -2.57
CA SER A 15 18.06 7.73 -3.98
C SER A 15 16.65 8.28 -4.22
N VAL A 16 15.62 7.68 -3.63
CA VAL A 16 14.25 8.22 -3.70
C VAL A 16 14.17 9.59 -3.04
N ALA A 17 14.81 9.76 -1.88
CA ALA A 17 14.80 11.03 -1.14
C ALA A 17 15.43 12.19 -1.93
N GLN A 18 16.50 11.92 -2.69
CA GLN A 18 17.18 12.94 -3.51
C GLN A 18 16.35 13.38 -4.72
N GLU A 19 15.47 12.52 -5.21
CA GLU A 19 14.69 12.74 -6.44
C GLU A 19 13.23 13.10 -6.17
N TRP A 20 12.80 12.97 -4.92
CA TRP A 20 11.43 13.27 -4.52
C TRP A 20 11.12 14.76 -4.67
N THR A 21 10.03 15.05 -5.35
CA THR A 21 9.39 16.36 -5.34
C THR A 21 7.89 16.20 -5.08
N PRO A 22 7.20 17.20 -4.50
CA PRO A 22 5.76 17.12 -4.25
C PRO A 22 4.90 16.89 -5.49
N ASP A 23 5.41 17.20 -6.69
CA ASP A 23 4.70 16.99 -7.96
C ASP A 23 4.81 15.53 -8.43
N ASN A 24 5.71 14.74 -7.85
CA ASN A 24 5.86 13.33 -8.19
C ASN A 24 4.65 12.54 -7.67
N ARG A 25 4.14 11.62 -8.49
CA ARG A 25 3.17 10.64 -8.00
C ARG A 25 3.85 9.71 -6.99
N LEU A 26 3.16 9.50 -5.87
CA LEU A 26 3.56 8.61 -4.79
C LEU A 26 2.57 7.45 -4.69
N TRP A 27 3.08 6.25 -4.48
CA TRP A 27 2.30 5.13 -3.99
C TRP A 27 3.04 4.44 -2.86
N LEU A 28 2.35 4.21 -1.76
CA LEU A 28 2.84 3.41 -0.65
C LEU A 28 2.23 2.01 -0.72
N ARG A 29 3.09 0.99 -0.75
CA ARG A 29 2.68 -0.42 -0.68
C ARG A 29 3.08 -1.00 0.67
N PRO A 30 2.13 -1.31 1.57
CA PRO A 30 2.41 -2.03 2.81
C PRO A 30 3.13 -3.36 2.57
N LEU A 31 4.12 -3.64 3.40
CA LEU A 31 4.89 -4.87 3.41
C LEU A 31 4.89 -5.52 4.79
N SER A 32 5.29 -6.79 4.82
CA SER A 32 5.41 -7.57 6.05
C SER A 32 4.14 -7.53 6.89
N ILE A 33 2.99 -7.73 6.22
CA ILE A 33 1.68 -7.69 6.87
C ILE A 33 1.62 -8.84 7.88
N ALA A 34 1.36 -8.50 9.15
CA ALA A 34 1.33 -9.43 10.26
C ALA A 34 0.20 -9.10 11.24
N PRO A 35 -0.21 -10.01 12.13
CA PRO A 35 -1.14 -9.70 13.21
C PRO A 35 -0.63 -8.54 14.08
N LEU A 36 -1.51 -7.60 14.41
CA LEU A 36 -1.17 -6.47 15.29
C LEU A 36 -0.68 -6.92 16.65
N SER A 37 -1.19 -8.05 17.16
CA SER A 37 -0.71 -8.64 18.42
C SER A 37 0.75 -9.06 18.38
N GLU A 38 1.25 -9.49 17.22
CA GLU A 38 2.67 -9.86 17.05
C GLU A 38 3.54 -8.61 16.90
N LEU A 39 3.07 -7.61 16.13
CA LEU A 39 3.77 -6.33 15.98
C LEU A 39 3.87 -5.59 17.33
N ALA A 40 2.80 -5.60 18.12
CA ALA A 40 2.77 -4.99 19.46
C ALA A 40 3.67 -5.71 20.48
N ALA A 41 4.02 -6.97 20.26
CA ALA A 41 4.93 -7.74 21.10
C ALA A 41 6.42 -7.51 20.74
N THR A 42 6.69 -6.82 19.64
CA THR A 42 8.04 -6.46 19.18
C THR A 42 8.54 -5.21 19.93
N PRO A 43 9.85 -5.02 20.16
CA PRO A 43 10.37 -3.82 20.83
C PRO A 43 9.88 -2.51 20.17
N PRO A 44 9.70 -1.42 20.94
CA PRO A 44 9.08 -0.18 20.49
C PRO A 44 9.93 0.64 19.51
N GLU A 45 11.05 0.09 19.04
CA GLU A 45 11.98 0.73 18.12
C GLU A 45 11.42 0.87 16.69
N TYR A 46 10.36 0.12 16.36
CA TYR A 46 9.68 0.22 15.07
C TYR A 46 8.23 0.65 15.24
N GLU A 47 7.87 1.73 14.57
CA GLU A 47 6.48 2.10 14.37
C GLU A 47 5.78 1.03 13.51
N TYR A 48 4.52 0.76 13.84
CA TYR A 48 3.61 -0.01 13.01
C TYR A 48 2.26 0.69 12.93
N LEU A 49 1.53 0.44 11.84
CA LEU A 49 0.18 0.94 11.64
C LEU A 49 -0.79 -0.21 11.38
N PRO A 50 -2.06 -0.10 11.83
CA PRO A 50 -3.09 -1.07 11.45
C PRO A 50 -3.32 -1.01 9.95
N LEU A 51 -3.71 -2.13 9.35
CA LEU A 51 -4.16 -2.18 7.96
C LEU A 51 -5.69 -2.11 7.95
N SER A 52 -6.23 -1.04 7.37
CA SER A 52 -7.68 -0.82 7.22
C SER A 52 -8.47 -0.93 8.53
N GLY A 53 -7.85 -0.57 9.66
CA GLY A 53 -8.41 -0.64 11.02
C GLY A 53 -8.67 -2.06 11.54
N GLY A 54 -8.20 -3.09 10.84
CA GLY A 54 -8.41 -4.50 11.20
C GLY A 54 -7.33 -5.07 12.13
N PRO A 55 -7.33 -6.40 12.34
CA PRO A 55 -6.39 -7.08 13.24
C PRO A 55 -4.98 -7.27 12.65
N LEU A 56 -4.76 -6.87 11.40
CA LEU A 56 -3.47 -6.93 10.73
C LEU A 56 -2.84 -5.54 10.71
N GLY A 57 -1.51 -5.47 10.65
CA GLY A 57 -0.76 -4.24 10.52
C GLY A 57 0.49 -4.41 9.67
N PHE A 58 1.22 -3.32 9.48
CA PHE A 58 2.47 -3.26 8.73
C PHE A 58 3.45 -2.30 9.40
N ALA A 59 4.74 -2.55 9.23
CA ALA A 59 5.84 -1.69 9.74
C ALA A 59 6.75 -1.14 8.62
N HIS A 60 6.65 -1.72 7.42
CA HIS A 60 7.48 -1.37 6.27
C HIS A 60 6.61 -1.13 5.05
N LEU A 61 7.15 -0.35 4.12
CA LEU A 61 6.50 0.06 2.89
C LEU A 61 7.48 -0.06 1.73
N ASP A 62 6.98 -0.36 0.54
CA ASP A 62 7.66 0.13 -0.66
C ASP A 62 7.07 1.49 -1.03
N MET A 63 7.93 2.49 -1.09
CA MET A 63 7.64 3.82 -1.62
C MET A 63 7.92 3.80 -3.11
N VAL A 64 6.87 3.88 -3.93
CA VAL A 64 6.96 3.85 -5.39
C VAL A 64 6.72 5.25 -5.94
N THR A 65 7.56 5.69 -6.87
CA THR A 65 7.37 6.95 -7.57
C THR A 65 7.69 6.82 -9.06
N CYS A 66 7.11 7.71 -9.86
CA CYS A 66 7.21 7.71 -11.31
C CYS A 66 8.40 8.57 -11.79
N ARG A 67 9.10 8.10 -12.81
CA ARG A 67 10.01 8.87 -13.66
C ARG A 67 9.41 9.02 -15.06
N ASP A 68 9.99 9.89 -15.88
CA ASP A 68 9.59 10.06 -17.29
C ASP A 68 9.60 8.74 -18.08
N GLU A 69 10.45 7.78 -17.69
CA GLU A 69 10.60 6.48 -18.37
C GLU A 69 10.43 5.26 -17.43
N GLY A 70 9.56 5.32 -16.41
CA GLY A 70 9.22 4.14 -15.61
C GLY A 70 8.95 4.41 -14.13
N TYR A 71 9.14 3.40 -13.29
CA TYR A 71 8.90 3.50 -11.85
C TYR A 71 10.16 3.13 -11.06
N ILE A 72 10.39 3.83 -9.96
CA ILE A 72 11.37 3.43 -8.95
C ILE A 72 10.67 3.09 -7.65
N ALA A 73 11.24 2.16 -6.88
CA ALA A 73 10.77 1.80 -5.56
C ALA A 73 11.93 1.82 -4.56
N ALA A 74 11.66 2.23 -3.33
CA ALA A 74 12.55 1.96 -2.20
C ALA A 74 11.77 1.39 -1.02
N ARG A 75 12.37 0.42 -0.34
CA ARG A 75 11.82 -0.09 0.92
C ARG A 75 12.16 0.86 2.05
N VAL A 76 11.14 1.35 2.74
CA VAL A 76 11.27 2.32 3.83
C VAL A 76 10.47 1.89 5.06
N THR A 77 10.83 2.42 6.22
CA THR A 77 9.97 2.41 7.40
C THR A 77 8.86 3.45 7.25
N ILE A 78 7.84 3.40 8.12
CA ILE A 78 6.80 4.43 8.17
C ILE A 78 7.41 5.81 8.43
N GLU A 79 8.33 5.91 9.39
CA GLU A 79 9.08 7.13 9.66
C GLU A 79 9.85 7.61 8.42
N GLY A 80 10.54 6.71 7.71
CA GLY A 80 11.28 7.06 6.50
C GLY A 80 10.37 7.62 5.40
N ALA A 81 9.17 7.05 5.21
CA ALA A 81 8.20 7.59 4.26
C ALA A 81 7.77 9.02 4.61
N ARG A 82 7.51 9.30 5.90
CA ARG A 82 7.16 10.64 6.39
C ARG A 82 8.31 11.63 6.21
N GLN A 83 9.54 11.22 6.51
CA GLN A 83 10.72 12.06 6.34
C GLN A 83 10.93 12.45 4.87
N ILE A 84 10.66 11.53 3.94
CA ILE A 84 10.85 11.79 2.51
C ILE A 84 9.70 12.62 1.93
N ALA A 85 8.44 12.24 2.19
CA ALA A 85 7.29 12.76 1.45
C ALA A 85 6.26 13.53 2.30
N GLY A 86 6.48 13.69 3.61
CA GLY A 86 5.68 14.53 4.50
C GLY A 86 4.18 14.25 4.40
N GLU A 87 3.41 15.31 4.16
CA GLU A 87 1.93 15.26 4.02
C GLU A 87 1.45 14.27 2.95
N ALA A 88 2.19 14.09 1.85
CA ALA A 88 1.81 13.15 0.81
C ALA A 88 1.90 11.70 1.29
N ALA A 89 2.89 11.39 2.13
CA ALA A 89 2.96 10.09 2.80
C ALA A 89 1.86 9.96 3.86
N GLU A 90 1.67 10.97 4.71
CA GLU A 90 0.70 10.91 5.80
C GLU A 90 -0.73 10.65 5.29
N ALA A 91 -1.14 11.35 4.22
CA ALA A 91 -2.46 11.14 3.63
C ALA A 91 -2.67 9.69 3.14
N GLN A 92 -1.65 9.05 2.58
CA GLN A 92 -1.74 7.65 2.15
C GLN A 92 -1.66 6.68 3.34
N LEU A 93 -0.82 6.96 4.34
CA LEU A 93 -0.73 6.18 5.56
C LEU A 93 -2.07 6.18 6.31
N GLU A 94 -2.71 7.34 6.45
CA GLU A 94 -4.05 7.46 7.03
C GLU A 94 -5.07 6.65 6.23
N ALA A 95 -5.06 6.78 4.89
CA ALA A 95 -5.96 6.04 4.02
C ALA A 95 -5.77 4.52 4.10
N LEU A 96 -4.53 4.06 4.22
CA LEU A 96 -4.19 2.64 4.40
C LEU A 96 -4.60 2.12 5.78
N SER A 97 -4.58 2.99 6.81
CA SER A 97 -4.69 2.58 8.20
C SER A 97 -6.08 2.71 8.80
N ARG A 98 -6.86 3.70 8.35
CA ARG A 98 -8.19 3.96 8.91
C ARG A 98 -9.15 2.79 8.70
N PRO A 99 -10.08 2.54 9.64
CA PRO A 99 -11.16 1.58 9.44
C PRO A 99 -11.92 1.84 8.14
N ARG A 100 -12.30 0.78 7.44
CA ARG A 100 -13.15 0.91 6.26
C ARG A 100 -14.58 1.25 6.68
N PRO A 101 -15.25 2.19 6.00
CA PRO A 101 -16.67 2.40 6.21
C PRO A 101 -17.45 1.13 5.86
N ALA A 102 -18.64 1.00 6.45
CA ALA A 102 -19.57 -0.06 6.07
C ALA A 102 -19.81 -0.05 4.55
N PHE A 103 -19.87 -1.24 3.97
CA PHE A 103 -20.12 -1.43 2.54
C PHE A 103 -21.35 -2.31 2.35
N ALA A 104 -22.32 -1.84 1.55
CA ALA A 104 -23.59 -2.54 1.34
C ALA A 104 -24.33 -2.92 2.64
N GLY A 105 -24.23 -2.06 3.68
CA GLY A 105 -24.84 -2.31 5.00
C GLY A 105 -24.10 -3.34 5.86
N LEU A 106 -22.92 -3.79 5.43
CA LEU A 106 -22.05 -4.70 6.18
C LEU A 106 -20.90 -3.90 6.81
N GLU A 107 -20.75 -4.01 8.13
CA GLU A 107 -19.56 -3.50 8.83
C GLU A 107 -18.31 -4.24 8.35
N MET A 108 -17.21 -3.53 8.14
CA MET A 108 -15.98 -4.11 7.56
C MET A 108 -14.93 -4.46 8.63
N ASP A 109 -15.36 -4.64 9.89
CA ASP A 109 -14.52 -4.98 11.04
C ASP A 109 -14.22 -6.48 11.18
N ARG A 110 -14.82 -7.30 10.31
CA ARG A 110 -14.66 -8.75 10.26
C ARG A 110 -14.62 -9.26 8.82
N PRO A 111 -14.05 -10.46 8.58
CA PRO A 111 -14.09 -11.08 7.27
C PRO A 111 -15.53 -11.36 6.80
N HIS A 112 -15.80 -11.06 5.53
CA HIS A 112 -17.06 -11.38 4.85
C HIS A 112 -16.77 -12.30 3.66
N ILE A 113 -17.73 -13.18 3.35
CA ILE A 113 -17.68 -14.03 2.15
C ILE A 113 -18.45 -13.31 1.04
N MET A 114 -17.77 -13.02 -0.08
CA MET A 114 -18.39 -12.46 -1.28
C MET A 114 -18.62 -13.59 -2.29
N GLY A 115 -19.88 -13.89 -2.59
CA GLY A 115 -20.23 -14.77 -3.69
C GLY A 115 -19.99 -14.07 -5.03
N ILE A 116 -19.15 -14.65 -5.88
CA ILE A 116 -18.94 -14.15 -7.25
C ILE A 116 -20.07 -14.69 -8.12
N VAL A 117 -20.85 -13.79 -8.73
CA VAL A 117 -21.87 -14.13 -9.73
C VAL A 117 -21.40 -13.60 -11.06
N ASN A 118 -20.81 -14.48 -11.87
CA ASN A 118 -20.42 -14.14 -13.23
C ASN A 118 -21.65 -14.24 -14.14
N VAL A 119 -21.96 -13.15 -14.85
CA VAL A 119 -22.99 -13.14 -15.90
C VAL A 119 -22.29 -12.77 -17.20
N THR A 120 -21.67 -13.76 -17.84
CA THR A 120 -20.97 -13.58 -19.12
C THR A 120 -21.64 -14.40 -20.22
N PRO A 121 -21.71 -13.93 -21.48
CA PRO A 121 -22.46 -14.62 -22.55
C PRO A 121 -21.94 -16.03 -22.89
N ASP A 122 -20.68 -16.33 -22.53
CA ASP A 122 -19.97 -17.58 -22.78
C ASP A 122 -20.19 -18.64 -21.68
N SER A 123 -20.91 -18.33 -20.60
CA SER A 123 -21.14 -19.24 -19.47
C SER A 123 -22.60 -19.70 -19.29
N PHE A 124 -23.52 -19.28 -20.17
CA PHE A 124 -24.87 -19.85 -20.26
C PHE A 124 -24.92 -20.82 -21.45
N SER A 125 -24.67 -22.11 -21.20
CA SER A 125 -24.78 -23.15 -22.22
C SER A 125 -26.23 -23.52 -22.56
N ASP A 126 -27.17 -23.27 -21.66
CA ASP A 126 -28.57 -23.59 -21.84
C ASP A 126 -29.42 -22.43 -21.32
N GLY A 127 -30.15 -21.77 -22.23
CA GLY A 127 -31.14 -20.75 -21.86
C GLY A 127 -32.31 -21.33 -21.07
#